data_AF-A0A9D4F621-F1
#
_entry.id   AF-A0A9D4F621-F1
#
_cell.length_a   1.000
_cell.length_b   1.000
_cell.length_c   1.000
_cell.angle_alpha   90.00
_cell.angle_beta   90.00
_cell.angle_gamma   90.00
#
_symmetry.space_group_name_H-M   'P 1'
#
loop_
_entity.id
_entity.type
_entity.pdbx_description
1 polymer ?
#
loop_
_entity_poly.entity_id
_entity_poly.type
_entity_poly.pdbx_seq_one_letter_code
_entity_poly.pdbx_strand_id
1 'polypeptide(L)' 'MESDSVHAAVENAKRRTSVFVPSEWDTIVRLARKKKQYTVVPMKHYDFHDLKCLAKSLFPQNIIDLEGRRIQWMKVK' A
#
# COMPACT_ATOMS: atom_id res chain seq x y z
N MET A 1 4.49 -23.31 -13.23
CA MET A 1 5.43 -22.61 -12.32
C MET A 1 5.10 -21.12 -12.40
N GLU A 2 3.98 -20.70 -11.81
CA GLU A 2 3.30 -19.43 -12.14
C GLU A 2 2.95 -18.61 -10.88
N SER A 3 3.90 -18.47 -9.96
CA SER A 3 3.73 -17.61 -8.79
C SER A 3 5.03 -16.90 -8.46
N ASP A 4 5.58 -16.21 -9.46
CA ASP A 4 6.69 -15.28 -9.25
C ASP A 4 6.11 -13.87 -9.19
N SER A 5 5.32 -13.64 -8.14
CA SER A 5 4.78 -12.31 -7.86
C SER A 5 5.94 -11.33 -7.64
N VAL A 6 5.75 -10.07 -8.02
CA VAL A 6 6.77 -9.02 -7.80
C VAL A 6 7.25 -9.02 -6.35
N HIS A 7 6.34 -9.25 -5.41
CA HIS A 7 6.63 -9.37 -3.99
C HIS A 7 7.58 -10.55 -3.68
N ALA A 8 7.32 -11.75 -4.21
CA ALA A 8 8.19 -12.92 -4.00
C ALA A 8 9.61 -12.70 -4.53
N ALA A 9 9.76 -12.04 -5.68
CA ALA A 9 11.06 -11.71 -6.25
C ALA A 9 11.85 -10.71 -5.39
N VAL A 10 11.18 -9.68 -4.87
CA VAL A 10 11.78 -8.67 -3.98
C VAL A 10 12.20 -9.30 -2.66
N GLU A 11 11.35 -10.13 -2.05
CA GLU A 11 11.68 -10.83 -0.80
C GLU A 11 12.88 -11.78 -0.97
N ASN A 12 12.98 -12.48 -2.11
CA ASN A 12 14.14 -13.32 -2.40
C ASN A 12 15.44 -12.50 -2.54
N ALA A 13 15.38 -11.30 -3.10
CA ALA A 13 16.54 -10.41 -3.20
C ALA A 13 16.95 -9.82 -1.84
N LYS A 14 15.97 -9.48 -0.99
CA LYS A 14 16.18 -9.03 0.39
C LYS A 14 16.90 -10.09 1.22
N ARG A 15 16.60 -11.38 1.07
CA ARG A 15 17.32 -12.46 1.78
C ARG A 15 18.83 -12.48 1.52
N ARG A 16 19.30 -11.86 0.44
CA ARG A 16 20.71 -11.84 0.01
C ARG A 16 21.36 -10.47 0.19
N THR A 17 20.61 -9.46 0.63
CA THR A 17 21.05 -8.07 0.71
C THR A 17 20.61 -7.47 2.03
N SER A 18 21.56 -7.00 2.84
CA SER A 18 21.28 -6.34 4.12
C SER A 18 20.62 -4.99 3.88
N VAL A 19 19.59 -4.67 4.66
CA VAL A 19 18.90 -3.37 4.67
C VAL A 19 19.01 -2.80 6.06
N PHE A 20 19.55 -1.61 6.17
CA PHE A 20 19.72 -0.89 7.43
C PHE A 20 18.77 0.29 7.54
N VAL A 21 18.37 0.88 6.40
CA VAL A 21 17.42 2.00 6.37
C VAL A 21 16.31 1.81 5.32
N PRO A 22 15.09 2.34 5.54
CA PRO A 22 13.98 2.18 4.60
C PRO A 22 14.25 2.70 3.19
N SER A 23 15.12 3.71 3.03
CA SER A 23 15.48 4.25 1.73
C SER A 23 16.22 3.26 0.83
N GLU A 24 16.90 2.26 1.40
CA GLU A 24 17.64 1.23 0.64
C GLU A 24 16.74 0.17 -0.02
N TRP A 25 15.44 0.17 0.29
CA TRP A 25 14.49 -0.75 -0.33
C TRP A 25 14.37 -0.54 -1.84
N ASP A 26 14.60 0.68 -2.32
CA ASP A 26 14.58 1.00 -3.74
C ASP A 26 15.59 0.11 -4.52
N THR A 27 16.74 -0.12 -3.92
CA THR A 27 17.87 -0.87 -4.47
C THR A 27 17.52 -2.35 -4.52
N ILE A 28 16.89 -2.89 -3.47
CA ILE A 28 16.42 -4.29 -3.49
C ILE A 28 15.41 -4.51 -4.61
N VAL A 29 14.47 -3.58 -4.78
CA VAL A 29 13.44 -3.71 -5.82
C VAL A 29 14.09 -3.71 -7.20
N ARG A 30 15.10 -2.87 -7.44
CA ARG A 30 15.88 -2.91 -8.70
C ARG A 30 16.61 -4.23 -8.90
N LEU A 31 17.17 -4.80 -7.82
CA LEU A 31 17.95 -6.05 -7.83
C LEU A 31 17.09 -7.32 -7.91
N ALA A 32 15.77 -7.22 -7.65
CA ALA A 32 14.84 -8.34 -7.63
C ALA A 32 14.80 -9.14 -8.95
N ARG A 33 15.10 -8.51 -10.10
CA ARG A 33 15.13 -9.15 -11.42
C ARG A 33 16.42 -8.80 -12.16
N LYS A 34 17.25 -9.80 -12.46
CA LYS A 34 18.50 -9.60 -13.21
C LYS A 34 18.31 -9.28 -14.70
N LYS A 35 17.38 -9.96 -15.38
CA LYS A 35 17.18 -9.82 -16.84
C LYS A 35 16.19 -8.72 -17.24
N LYS A 36 15.18 -8.46 -16.41
CA LYS A 36 14.13 -7.46 -16.64
C LYS A 36 13.94 -6.65 -15.36
N GLN A 37 14.89 -5.77 -15.10
CA GLN A 37 14.90 -4.93 -13.89
C GLN A 37 13.62 -4.10 -13.82
N TYR A 38 13.12 -3.90 -12.60
CA TYR A 38 11.97 -3.03 -12.38
C TYR A 38 12.39 -1.56 -12.49
N THR A 39 11.55 -0.76 -13.13
CA THR A 39 11.68 0.70 -13.05
C THR A 39 11.12 1.15 -11.71
N VAL A 40 12.00 1.56 -10.81
CA VAL A 40 11.62 2.04 -9.47
C VAL A 40 11.56 3.56 -9.49
N VAL A 41 10.40 4.10 -9.12
CA VAL A 41 10.17 5.53 -8.94
C VAL A 41 9.96 5.78 -7.45
N PRO A 42 10.88 6.47 -6.75
CA PRO A 42 10.70 6.80 -5.35
C PRO A 42 9.56 7.81 -5.22
N MET A 43 8.57 7.47 -4.42
CA MET A 43 7.45 8.34 -4.09
C MET A 43 7.66 8.92 -2.69
N LYS A 44 7.27 10.17 -2.51
CA LYS A 44 7.26 10.87 -1.23
C LYS A 44 5.87 10.74 -0.60
N HIS A 45 5.80 11.01 0.70
CA HIS A 45 4.55 10.91 1.45
C HIS A 45 3.39 11.69 0.82
N TYR A 46 3.68 12.87 0.27
CA TYR A 46 2.68 13.74 -0.35
C TYR A 46 2.22 13.30 -1.74
N ASP A 47 2.87 12.29 -2.34
CA ASP A 47 2.41 11.68 -3.60
C ASP A 47 1.22 10.72 -3.35
N PHE A 48 0.95 10.37 -2.09
CA PHE A 48 -0.18 9.55 -1.69
C PHE A 48 -1.33 10.40 -1.14
N HIS A 49 -2.55 10.04 -1.49
CA HIS A 49 -3.73 10.66 -0.91
C HIS A 49 -3.85 10.30 0.58
N ASP A 50 -4.19 11.28 1.40
CA ASP A 50 -4.55 11.04 2.80
C ASP A 50 -5.91 10.32 2.85
N LEU A 51 -5.86 8.99 2.95
CA LEU A 51 -7.03 8.13 3.04
C LEU A 51 -7.90 8.44 4.27
N LYS A 52 -7.34 9.02 5.34
CA LYS A 52 -8.12 9.43 6.51
C LYS A 52 -8.98 10.65 6.18
N CYS A 53 -8.41 11.63 5.49
CA CYS A 53 -9.16 12.79 5.02
C CYS A 53 -10.19 12.40 3.95
N LEU A 54 -9.79 11.54 3.00
CA LEU A 54 -10.69 11.01 1.98
C LEU A 54 -11.84 10.18 2.56
N ALA A 55 -11.57 9.32 3.55
CA ALA A 55 -12.60 8.54 4.21
C ALA A 55 -13.59 9.43 4.99
N LYS A 56 -13.12 10.52 5.61
CA LYS A 56 -14.00 11.49 6.27
C LYS A 56 -14.91 12.23 5.27
N SER A 57 -14.42 12.52 4.07
CA SER A 57 -15.23 13.19 3.04
C SER A 57 -16.21 12.22 2.36
N LEU A 58 -15.78 10.99 2.07
CA LEU A 58 -16.61 9.97 1.42
C LEU A 58 -17.65 9.34 2.35
N PHE A 59 -17.31 9.18 3.63
CA PHE A 59 -18.19 8.59 4.64
C PHE A 59 -18.48 9.62 5.74
N PRO A 60 -19.45 10.51 5.52
CA PRO A 60 -19.90 11.43 6.57
C PRO A 60 -20.29 10.62 7.80
N GLN A 61 -19.64 10.94 8.93
CA GLN A 61 -19.80 10.20 10.18
C GLN A 61 -21.18 10.42 10.85
N ASN A 62 -22.02 11.27 10.25
CA ASN A 62 -23.29 11.75 10.80
C ASN A 62 -24.48 11.42 9.88
N ILE A 63 -24.44 10.30 9.17
CA ILE A 63 -25.61 9.82 8.44
C ILE A 63 -26.56 9.19 9.46
N ILE A 64 -27.74 9.79 9.55
CA ILE A 64 -28.79 9.45 10.49
C ILE A 64 -29.86 8.68 9.71
N ASP A 65 -30.35 7.60 10.29
CA ASP A 65 -31.49 6.85 9.77
C ASP A 65 -32.80 7.65 9.94
N LEU A 66 -33.88 7.24 9.27
CA LEU A 66 -35.22 7.83 9.38
C LEU A 66 -35.74 7.84 10.83
N GLU A 67 -35.23 6.95 11.68
CA GLU A 67 -35.54 6.87 13.11
C GLU A 67 -34.59 7.67 14.01
N GLY A 68 -33.72 8.53 13.45
CA GLY A 68 -32.83 9.39 14.24
C GLY A 68 -31.61 8.66 14.84
N ARG A 69 -31.37 7.40 14.46
CA ARG A 69 -30.22 6.61 14.93
C ARG A 69 -29.03 6.76 13.99
N ARG A 70 -27.82 6.80 14.56
CA ARG A 70 -26.57 6.89 13.78
C ARG A 70 -26.31 5.60 13.02
N ILE A 71 -26.19 5.67 11.69
CA ILE A 71 -25.94 4.49 10.86
C ILE A 71 -24.51 3.99 11.07
N GLN A 72 -24.37 2.75 11.53
CA GLN A 72 -23.09 2.04 11.56
C GLN A 72 -22.95 1.25 10.26
N TRP A 73 -22.26 1.83 9.27
CA TRP A 73 -22.05 1.22 7.95
C TRP A 73 -21.50 -0.21 8.01
N MET A 74 -20.70 -0.55 9.03
CA MET A 74 -20.16 -1.91 9.26
C MET A 74 -21.20 -2.95 9.70
N LYS A 75 -22.44 -2.55 10.00
CA LYS A 75 -23.53 -3.42 10.47
C LYS A 75 -24.74 -3.45 9.53
N VAL A 76 -24.73 -2.63 8.48
CA VAL A 76 -25.77 -2.66 7.45
C VAL A 76 -25.47 -3.87 6.56
N LYS A 77 -26.40 -4.82 6.53
CA LYS A 77 -26.28 -6.10 5.82
C LYS A 77 -27.11 -6.09 4.54
#